data_AF-A0A3M8G8B2-F1
#
_entry.id   AF-A0A3M8G8B2-F1
#
_cell.length_a   1.000
_cell.length_b   1.000
_cell.length_c   1.000
_cell.angle_alpha   90.00
_cell.angle_beta   90.00
_cell.angle_gamma   90.00
#
_symmetry.space_group_name_H-M   'P 1'
#
loop_
_entity.id
_entity.type
_entity.pdbx_description
1 polymer ?
#
loop_
_entity_poly.entity_id
_entity_poly.type
_entity_poly.pdbx_seq_one_letter_code
_entity_poly.pdbx_strand_id
1 'polypeptide(L)'
;MSLKQEQLELVSTKQEVNLVEGQFTCSEASFIINELLNEKINFHKLQRLRLCEGDENSDTRYANNRIAELENEKLIAKKYIDIARKEGYDVFIDGVLEIKFVKK
;
A
#
# COMPACT_ATOMS: atom_id res chain seq x y z
N MET A 1 -5.71 -20.30 41.39
CA MET A 1 -4.85 -20.53 40.22
C MET A 1 -5.33 -19.60 39.11
N SER A 2 -4.87 -18.34 39.16
CA SER A 2 -5.22 -17.29 38.20
C SER A 2 -4.21 -17.29 37.06
N LEU A 3 -4.68 -17.33 35.83
CA LEU A 3 -4.01 -16.70 34.69
C LEU A 3 -5.10 -16.00 33.87
N LYS A 4 -5.43 -14.78 34.29
CA LYS A 4 -6.24 -13.84 33.50
C LYS A 4 -5.39 -13.36 32.34
N GLN A 5 -5.97 -13.45 31.14
CA GLN A 5 -5.44 -12.86 29.91
C GLN A 5 -5.14 -11.38 30.11
N GLU A 6 -3.90 -11.00 29.86
CA GLU A 6 -3.48 -9.61 29.71
C GLU A 6 -3.84 -9.18 28.29
N GLN A 7 -5.06 -8.71 28.10
CA GLN A 7 -5.48 -8.02 26.89
C GLN A 7 -4.81 -6.65 26.87
N LEU A 8 -3.91 -6.43 25.90
CA LEU A 8 -3.28 -5.15 25.64
C LEU A 8 -4.37 -4.13 25.29
N GLU A 9 -4.64 -3.18 26.20
CA GLU A 9 -5.59 -2.10 25.95
C GLU A 9 -5.13 -1.25 24.76
N LEU A 10 -5.76 -1.49 23.60
CA LEU A 10 -5.72 -0.60 22.45
C LEU A 10 -6.37 0.72 22.86
N VAL A 11 -5.58 1.78 22.96
CA VAL A 11 -6.13 3.14 23.05
C VAL A 11 -6.90 3.38 21.75
N SER A 12 -8.23 3.35 21.88
CA SER A 12 -9.23 3.33 20.81
C SER A 12 -9.35 4.69 20.11
N THR A 13 -8.30 5.11 19.41
CA THR A 13 -8.41 6.18 18.42
C THR A 13 -8.27 5.55 17.04
N LYS A 14 -9.41 5.22 16.44
CA LYS A 14 -9.52 4.74 15.06
C LYS A 14 -9.86 5.96 14.20
N GLN A 15 -9.01 6.26 13.21
CA GLN A 15 -9.29 7.29 12.21
C GLN A 15 -9.31 6.64 10.84
N GLU A 16 -10.34 6.93 10.06
CA GLU A 16 -10.43 6.55 8.65
C GLU A 16 -10.14 7.77 7.78
N VAL A 17 -9.42 7.55 6.69
CA VAL A 17 -9.10 8.57 5.69
C VAL A 17 -9.46 8.00 4.32
N ASN A 18 -10.43 8.62 3.65
CA ASN A 18 -10.76 8.30 2.26
C ASN A 18 -9.66 8.90 1.37
N LEU A 19 -8.86 8.04 0.73
CA LEU A 19 -7.81 8.44 -0.21
C LEU A 19 -8.37 8.75 -1.59
N VAL A 20 -9.34 7.95 -2.02
CA VAL A 20 -9.95 8.00 -3.34
C VAL A 20 -11.37 7.47 -3.25
N GLU A 21 -12.31 8.22 -3.81
CA GLU A 21 -13.72 7.82 -3.89
C GLU A 21 -14.31 8.44 -5.15
N GLY A 22 -14.82 7.60 -6.06
CA GLY A 22 -15.53 8.09 -7.24
C GLY A 22 -15.41 7.21 -8.48
N GLN A 23 -16.10 7.65 -9.53
CA GLN A 23 -15.99 7.10 -10.87
C GLN A 23 -14.93 7.87 -11.65
N PHE A 24 -14.07 7.13 -12.32
CA PHE A 24 -12.94 7.65 -13.07
C PHE A 24 -12.91 7.05 -14.46
N THR A 25 -12.43 7.83 -15.42
CA THR A 25 -12.04 7.25 -16.71
C THR A 25 -10.89 6.28 -16.50
N CYS A 26 -10.74 5.30 -17.40
CA CYS A 26 -9.62 4.36 -17.36
C CYS A 26 -8.25 5.06 -17.29
N SER A 27 -8.10 6.23 -17.92
CA SER A 27 -6.86 7.01 -17.88
C SER A 27 -6.59 7.62 -16.50
N GLU A 28 -7.61 8.23 -15.88
CA GLU A 28 -7.50 8.80 -14.54
C GLU A 28 -7.26 7.72 -13.48
N ALA A 29 -8.01 6.63 -13.56
CA ALA A 29 -7.83 5.47 -12.70
C ALA A 29 -6.42 4.88 -12.77
N SER A 30 -5.90 4.70 -13.99
CA SER A 30 -4.54 4.23 -14.18
C SER A 30 -3.51 5.21 -13.64
N PHE A 31 -3.77 6.51 -13.69
CA PHE A 31 -2.89 7.52 -13.12
C PHE A 31 -2.89 7.43 -11.59
N ILE A 32 -4.06 7.48 -10.95
CA ILE A 32 -4.21 7.45 -9.48
C ILE A 32 -3.58 6.19 -8.89
N ILE A 33 -3.92 5.01 -9.40
CA ILE A 33 -3.38 3.75 -8.88
C ILE A 33 -1.85 3.68 -9.06
N ASN A 34 -1.35 4.14 -10.19
CA ASN A 34 0.09 4.14 -10.47
C ASN A 34 0.84 5.07 -9.50
N GLU A 35 0.34 6.27 -9.25
CA GLU A 35 0.95 7.21 -8.30
C GLU A 35 0.96 6.66 -6.87
N LEU A 36 -0.17 6.10 -6.39
CA LEU A 36 -0.25 5.51 -5.05
C LEU A 36 0.72 4.33 -4.87
N LEU A 37 0.82 3.44 -5.86
CA LEU A 37 1.75 2.31 -5.83
C LEU A 37 3.21 2.78 -5.93
N ASN A 38 3.50 3.79 -6.75
CA ASN A 38 4.85 4.34 -6.87
C ASN A 38 5.32 4.97 -5.56
N GLU A 39 4.46 5.74 -4.87
CA GLU A 39 4.79 6.31 -3.56
C GLU A 39 5.12 5.22 -2.53
N LYS A 40 4.33 4.15 -2.51
CA LYS A 40 4.59 3.00 -1.62
C LYS A 40 5.90 2.29 -1.96
N ILE A 41 6.21 2.10 -3.25
CA ILE A 41 7.49 1.53 -3.70
C ILE A 41 8.65 2.45 -3.31
N ASN A 42 8.51 3.76 -3.51
CA ASN A 42 9.54 4.74 -3.18
C ASN A 42 9.83 4.78 -1.68
N PHE A 43 8.79 4.69 -0.83
CA PHE A 43 8.96 4.56 0.61
C PHE A 43 9.83 3.34 0.98
N HIS A 44 9.57 2.17 0.39
CA HIS A 44 10.38 0.97 0.64
C HIS A 44 11.80 1.08 0.08
N LYS A 45 11.99 1.73 -1.07
CA LYS A 45 13.34 2.04 -1.59
C LYS A 45 14.12 2.95 -0.63
N LEU A 46 13.47 3.97 -0.06
CA LEU A 46 14.07 4.84 0.97
C LEU A 46 14.36 4.10 2.27
N GLN A 47 13.51 3.17 2.70
CA GLN A 47 13.80 2.30 3.84
C GLN A 47 15.03 1.42 3.57
N ARG A 48 15.14 0.85 2.37
CA ARG A 48 16.32 0.07 1.96
C ARG A 48 17.59 0.89 2.00
N LEU A 49 17.57 2.10 1.46
CA LEU A 49 18.72 3.01 1.51
C LEU A 49 19.16 3.29 2.94
N ARG A 50 18.21 3.59 3.85
CA ARG A 50 18.50 3.80 5.28
C ARG A 50 19.13 2.59 5.96
N LEU A 51 18.78 1.36 5.56
CA LEU A 51 19.41 0.15 6.09
C LEU A 51 20.85 -0.02 5.61
N CYS A 52 21.14 0.42 4.37
CA CYS A 52 22.48 0.33 3.78
C CYS A 52 23.39 1.51 4.15
N GLU A 53 22.88 2.57 4.80
CA GLU A 53 23.69 3.69 5.27
C GLU A 53 24.66 3.22 6.37
N GLY A 54 25.92 3.02 5.98
CA GLY A 54 27.02 2.62 6.89
C GLY A 54 27.40 1.13 6.83
N ASP A 55 26.59 0.28 6.19
CA ASP A 55 26.91 -1.13 5.93
C ASP A 55 26.25 -1.60 4.62
N GLU A 56 27.07 -1.87 3.61
CA GLU A 56 26.62 -2.36 2.30
C GLU A 56 26.10 -3.80 2.33
N ASN A 57 26.39 -4.56 3.39
CA ASN A 57 25.96 -5.95 3.56
C ASN A 57 24.65 -6.09 4.36
N SER A 58 24.02 -4.98 4.72
CA SER A 58 22.74 -4.96 5.41
C SER A 58 21.69 -5.83 4.70
N ASP A 59 20.92 -6.60 5.47
CA ASP A 59 19.89 -7.49 4.93
C ASP A 59 18.72 -6.69 4.33
N THR A 60 18.72 -6.59 3.01
CA THR A 60 17.67 -5.90 2.24
C THR A 60 16.65 -6.84 1.63
N ARG A 61 16.70 -8.15 1.93
CA ARG A 61 15.84 -9.17 1.30
C ARG A 61 14.35 -8.86 1.47
N TYR A 62 13.95 -8.42 2.66
CA TYR A 62 12.56 -8.03 2.93
C TYR A 62 12.10 -6.86 2.06
N ALA A 63 12.91 -5.78 1.99
CA ALA A 63 12.58 -4.61 1.17
C ALA A 63 12.54 -4.96 -0.32
N ASN A 64 13.48 -5.79 -0.80
CA ASN A 64 13.54 -6.22 -2.20
C ASN A 64 12.33 -7.08 -2.58
N ASN A 65 11.96 -8.06 -1.75
CA ASN A 65 10.77 -8.88 -1.98
C ASN A 65 9.51 -8.02 -2.02
N ARG A 66 9.38 -7.07 -1.09
CA ARG A 66 8.21 -6.20 -1.04
C ARG A 66 8.10 -5.28 -2.25
N ILE A 67 9.21 -4.75 -2.75
CA ILE A 67 9.25 -3.95 -3.98
C ILE A 67 8.77 -4.80 -5.17
N ALA A 68 9.26 -6.04 -5.31
CA ALA A 68 8.86 -6.93 -6.40
C ALA A 68 7.37 -7.30 -6.38
N GLU A 69 6.80 -7.55 -5.19
CA GLU A 69 5.36 -7.76 -5.01
C GLU A 69 4.54 -6.56 -5.48
N LEU A 70 4.94 -5.35 -5.08
CA LEU A 70 4.24 -4.11 -5.45
C LEU A 70 4.34 -3.80 -6.95
N GLU A 71 5.47 -4.13 -7.58
CA GLU A 71 5.61 -4.03 -9.04
C GLU A 71 4.69 -5.01 -9.77
N ASN A 72 4.47 -6.20 -9.21
CA ASN A 72 3.52 -7.16 -9.77
C ASN A 72 2.06 -6.73 -9.56
N GLU A 73 1.71 -6.20 -8.38
CA GLU A 73 0.39 -5.60 -8.11
C GLU A 73 0.08 -4.47 -9.11
N LYS A 74 1.08 -3.63 -9.42
CA LYS A 74 0.97 -2.58 -10.44
C LYS A 74 0.67 -3.13 -11.84
N LEU A 75 1.29 -4.25 -12.23
CA LEU A 75 1.00 -4.90 -13.50
C LEU A 75 -0.42 -5.47 -13.54
N ILE A 76 -0.89 -6.07 -12.44
CA ILE A 76 -2.25 -6.63 -12.34
C ILE A 76 -3.29 -5.50 -12.46
N ALA A 77 -3.12 -4.42 -11.70
CA ALA A 77 -4.02 -3.27 -11.75
C ALA A 77 -4.10 -2.64 -13.14
N LYS A 78 -2.95 -2.48 -13.81
CA LYS A 78 -2.89 -1.99 -15.19
C LYS A 78 -3.65 -2.90 -16.15
N LYS A 79 -3.44 -4.22 -16.07
CA LYS A 79 -4.15 -5.19 -16.91
C LYS A 79 -5.67 -5.13 -16.70
N TYR A 80 -6.11 -4.95 -15.46
CA TYR A 80 -7.53 -4.84 -15.14
C TYR A 80 -8.17 -3.59 -15.76
N ILE A 81 -7.50 -2.44 -15.65
CA ILE A 81 -7.96 -1.19 -16.28
C ILE A 81 -7.91 -1.29 -17.81
N ASP A 82 -6.91 -1.98 -18.38
CA ASP A 82 -6.83 -2.19 -19.82
C ASP A 82 -8.00 -3.04 -20.35
N ILE A 83 -8.53 -3.98 -19.55
CA ILE A 83 -9.75 -4.72 -19.89
C ILE A 83 -10.96 -3.77 -19.90
N ALA A 84 -11.15 -2.98 -18.84
CA ALA A 84 -12.23 -2.00 -18.77
C ALA A 84 -12.19 -1.01 -19.94
N ARG A 85 -10.99 -0.56 -20.33
CA ARG A 85 -10.79 0.33 -21.49
C ARG A 85 -11.20 -0.34 -22.81
N LYS A 86 -10.87 -1.62 -23.00
CA LYS A 86 -11.24 -2.35 -24.22
C LYS A 86 -12.74 -2.54 -24.37
N GLU A 87 -13.43 -2.69 -23.24
CA GLU A 87 -14.88 -2.88 -23.20
C GLU A 87 -15.66 -1.55 -23.16
N GLY A 88 -14.96 -0.43 -23.00
CA GLY A 88 -15.55 0.91 -22.99
C GLY A 88 -16.19 1.29 -21.65
N TYR A 89 -15.74 0.68 -20.56
CA TYR A 89 -16.22 0.98 -19.21
C TYR A 89 -15.37 2.06 -18.52
N ASP A 90 -16.04 2.84 -17.68
CA ASP A 90 -15.39 3.58 -16.60
C ASP A 90 -15.18 2.67 -15.39
N VAL A 91 -14.31 3.10 -14.47
CA VAL A 91 -13.99 2.33 -13.27
C VAL A 91 -14.31 3.13 -12.03
N PHE A 92 -14.89 2.46 -11.05
CA PHE A 92 -15.12 3.02 -9.73
C PHE A 92 -13.97 2.59 -8.80
N ILE A 93 -13.40 3.55 -8.09
CA ILE A 93 -12.33 3.29 -7.12
C ILE A 93 -12.77 3.83 -5.77
N ASP A 94 -12.72 2.95 -4.77
CA ASP A 94 -12.92 3.29 -3.36
C ASP A 94 -11.72 2.77 -2.56
N GLY A 95 -11.06 3.67 -1.85
CA GLY A 95 -9.86 3.41 -1.08
C GLY A 95 -9.91 4.12 0.26
N VAL A 96 -10.20 3.36 1.32
CA VAL A 96 -10.20 3.85 2.71
C VAL A 96 -8.96 3.33 3.44
N LEU A 97 -8.15 4.24 3.97
CA LEU A 97 -7.06 3.92 4.88
C LEU A 97 -7.54 3.96 6.32
N GLU A 98 -7.41 2.84 7.01
CA GLU A 98 -7.67 2.74 8.45
C GLU A 98 -6.37 2.95 9.23
N ILE A 99 -6.32 3.97 10.08
CA ILE A 99 -5.18 4.29 10.94
C ILE A 99 -5.52 3.90 12.38
N LYS A 100 -4.65 3.08 12.98
CA LYS A 100 -4.76 2.61 14.37
C LYS A 100 -3.46 2.87 15.12
N PHE A 101 -3.59 3.23 16.39
CA PHE A 101 -2.42 3.32 17.27
C PHE A 101 -2.01 1.92 17.74
N VAL A 102 -0.73 1.60 17.56
CA VAL A 102 -0.10 0.40 18.09
C VAL A 102 0.91 0.85 19.13
N LYS A 103 0.79 0.33 20.36
CA LYS A 103 1.74 0.62 21.43
C LYS A 103 3.11 0.03 21.04
N LYS A 104 4.16 0.83 21.15
CA LYS A 104 5.55 0.42 20.90
C LYS A 104 6.03 -0.58 21.93
#